data_AF-A0A3M1YAS3-F1
#
_entry.id   AF-A0A3M1YAS3-F1
#
_cell.length_a   1.000
_cell.length_b   1.000
_cell.length_c   1.000
_cell.angle_alpha   90.00
_cell.angle_beta   90.00
_cell.angle_gamma   90.00
#
_symmetry.space_group_name_H-M   'P 1'
#
loop_
_entity.id
_entity.type
_entity.pdbx_description
1 polymer ?
#
loop_
_entity_poly.entity_id
_entity_poly.type
_entity_poly.pdbx_seq_one_letter_code
_entity_poly.pdbx_strand_id
1 'polypeptide(L)'
;MEMLMLSGLREDVSKKVSSFYEKVLSQYSENIHSIHIIGSSITPDFLPDSSDINSIIVLKEMDLDFLGIIAPLGKKFSRERIAAPLIMTPHYIASSLDAFPI
;
A
#
# COMPACT_ATOMS: atom_id res chain seq x y z
N MET A 1 -7.11 -17.92 1.62
CA MET A 1 -6.01 -16.95 1.68
C MET A 1 -5.67 -16.61 0.24
N GLU A 2 -6.12 -15.44 -0.23
CA GLU A 2 -5.75 -14.98 -1.57
C GLU A 2 -4.24 -14.77 -1.64
N MET A 3 -3.63 -15.22 -2.74
CA MET A 3 -2.20 -15.12 -2.95
C MET A 3 -1.86 -13.69 -3.38
N LEU A 4 -0.88 -13.06 -2.73
CA LEU A 4 -0.40 -11.74 -3.11
C LEU A 4 0.28 -11.82 -4.50
N MET A 5 -0.37 -11.26 -5.51
CA MET A 5 0.15 -11.23 -6.88
C MET A 5 0.95 -9.94 -7.10
N LEU A 6 2.28 -10.05 -7.10
CA LEU A 6 3.20 -8.93 -7.37
C LEU A 6 3.76 -8.94 -8.80
N SER A 7 3.17 -9.75 -9.69
CA SER A 7 3.56 -9.83 -11.10
C SER A 7 3.40 -8.47 -11.78
N GLY A 8 4.46 -7.97 -12.42
CA GLY A 8 4.48 -6.67 -13.09
C GLY A 8 5.24 -5.57 -12.32
N LEU A 9 5.56 -5.80 -11.05
CA LEU A 9 6.50 -4.95 -10.31
C LEU A 9 7.95 -5.35 -10.61
N ARG A 10 8.85 -4.37 -10.53
CA ARG A 10 10.29 -4.62 -10.56
C ARG A 10 10.68 -5.56 -9.41
N GLU A 11 11.65 -6.44 -9.65
CA GLU A 11 12.01 -7.49 -8.69
C GLU A 11 12.50 -6.92 -7.34
N ASP A 12 13.22 -5.80 -7.37
CA ASP A 12 13.68 -5.07 -6.19
C ASP A 12 12.52 -4.50 -5.35
N VAL A 13 11.50 -3.95 -6.01
CA VAL A 13 10.27 -3.46 -5.36
C VAL A 13 9.48 -4.63 -4.78
N SER A 14 9.22 -5.67 -5.57
CA SER A 14 8.48 -6.86 -5.14
C SER A 14 9.06 -7.46 -3.87
N LYS A 15 10.39 -7.69 -3.83
CA LYS A 15 11.08 -8.27 -2.67
C LYS A 15 10.93 -7.43 -1.40
N LYS A 16 11.01 -6.10 -1.52
CA LYS A 16 10.86 -5.20 -0.38
C LYS A 16 9.42 -5.24 0.16
N VAL A 17 8.42 -5.20 -0.72
CA VAL A 17 7.03 -5.04 -0.28
C VAL A 17 6.34 -6.32 0.18
N SER A 18 6.79 -7.50 -0.26
CA SER A 18 6.12 -8.77 0.07
C SER A 18 5.88 -8.95 1.56
N SER A 19 6.93 -8.81 2.38
CA SER A 19 6.82 -9.05 3.83
C SER A 19 5.92 -8.03 4.54
N PHE A 20 5.83 -6.81 4.02
CA PHE A 20 4.93 -5.79 4.54
C PHE A 20 3.48 -6.18 4.27
N TYR A 21 3.12 -6.43 3.01
CA TYR A 21 1.73 -6.72 2.65
C TYR A 21 1.26 -8.09 3.13
N GLU A 22 2.12 -9.09 3.23
CA GLU A 22 1.78 -10.36 3.89
C GLU A 22 1.39 -10.15 5.35
N LYS A 23 2.09 -9.27 6.09
CA LYS A 23 1.73 -8.93 7.47
C LYS A 23 0.41 -8.19 7.56
N VAL A 24 0.17 -7.23 6.67
CA VAL A 24 -1.09 -6.50 6.61
C VAL A 24 -2.25 -7.45 6.30
N LEU A 25 -2.12 -8.27 5.27
CA LEU A 25 -3.18 -9.18 4.82
C LEU A 25 -3.43 -10.29 5.85
N SER A 26 -2.41 -10.79 6.55
CA SER A 26 -2.62 -11.80 7.61
C SER A 26 -3.34 -11.26 8.85
N GLN A 27 -3.35 -9.94 9.06
CA GLN A 27 -3.98 -9.31 10.21
C GLN A 27 -5.33 -8.65 9.88
N TYR A 28 -5.58 -8.31 8.60
CA TYR A 28 -6.69 -7.42 8.24
C TYR A 28 -7.27 -7.63 6.83
N SER A 29 -7.21 -8.83 6.27
CA SER A 29 -7.69 -9.08 4.89
C SER A 29 -9.16 -8.74 4.65
N GLU A 30 -10.04 -9.00 5.62
CA GLU A 30 -11.50 -8.99 5.41
C GLU A 30 -12.06 -7.62 5.00
N ASN A 31 -11.51 -6.54 5.54
CA ASN A 31 -11.95 -5.16 5.22
C ASN A 31 -11.09 -4.52 4.13
N ILE A 32 -10.08 -5.20 3.58
CA ILE A 32 -9.31 -4.67 2.45
C ILE A 32 -10.09 -4.95 1.16
N HIS A 33 -10.33 -3.90 0.38
CA HIS A 33 -10.88 -3.99 -0.97
C HIS A 33 -9.77 -4.21 -1.99
N SER A 34 -8.70 -3.41 -1.92
CA SER A 34 -7.57 -3.49 -2.86
C SER A 34 -6.33 -2.78 -2.34
N ILE A 35 -5.16 -3.21 -2.80
CA ILE A 35 -3.87 -2.58 -2.54
C ILE A 35 -3.24 -2.18 -3.88
N HIS A 36 -2.74 -0.95 -3.96
CA HIS A 36 -2.14 -0.40 -5.17
C HIS A 36 -0.75 0.16 -4.86
N ILE A 37 0.25 -0.19 -5.66
CA ILE A 37 1.58 0.44 -5.62
C ILE A 37 1.58 1.63 -6.58
N ILE A 38 2.08 2.77 -6.12
CA ILE A 38 2.04 4.03 -6.86
C ILE A 38 3.39 4.78 -6.79
N GLY A 39 3.46 5.89 -7.51
CA GLY A 39 4.61 6.77 -7.52
C GLY A 39 5.79 6.20 -8.31
N SER A 40 7.00 6.64 -7.98
CA SER A 40 8.18 6.32 -8.80
C SER A 40 8.51 4.83 -8.83
N SER A 41 8.07 4.03 -7.85
CA SER A 41 8.34 2.58 -7.78
C SER A 41 7.82 1.76 -8.97
N ILE A 42 6.88 2.30 -9.75
CA ILE A 42 6.34 1.68 -10.97
C ILE A 42 6.83 2.37 -12.25
N THR A 43 7.80 3.27 -12.17
CA THR A 43 8.34 4.04 -13.30
C THR A 43 9.85 3.82 -13.48
N PRO A 44 10.42 4.16 -14.65
CA PRO A 44 11.85 3.96 -14.92
C PRO A 44 12.79 4.78 -14.03
N ASP A 45 12.34 5.90 -13.48
CA ASP A 45 13.10 6.80 -12.60
C ASP A 45 13.17 6.34 -11.14
N PHE A 46 12.63 5.17 -10.80
CA PHE A 46 12.80 4.59 -9.46
C PHE A 46 14.28 4.38 -9.12
N LEU A 47 14.71 4.99 -8.01
CA LEU A 47 16.05 4.82 -7.44
C LEU A 47 15.95 3.94 -6.18
N PRO A 48 16.40 2.67 -6.22
CA PRO A 48 16.17 1.71 -5.13
C PRO A 48 16.65 2.14 -3.74
N ASP A 49 17.65 3.01 -3.67
CA ASP A 49 18.28 3.43 -2.40
C ASP A 49 17.75 4.77 -1.86
N SER A 50 17.04 5.54 -2.68
CA SER A 50 16.58 6.90 -2.35
C SER A 50 15.09 7.15 -2.55
N SER A 51 14.44 6.44 -3.47
CA SER A 51 13.00 6.53 -3.67
C SER A 51 12.24 5.72 -2.63
N ASP A 52 11.16 6.31 -2.11
CA ASP A 52 10.19 5.60 -1.29
C ASP A 52 9.22 4.79 -2.16
N ILE A 53 8.79 3.65 -1.65
CA ILE A 53 7.72 2.84 -2.24
C ILE A 53 6.41 3.29 -1.61
N ASN A 54 5.53 3.85 -2.44
CA ASN A 54 4.27 4.43 -2.03
C ASN A 54 3.11 3.52 -2.41
N SER A 55 2.05 3.56 -1.62
CA SER A 55 0.87 2.74 -1.88
C SER A 55 -0.42 3.35 -1.40
N ILE A 56 -1.51 2.83 -1.96
CA ILE A 56 -2.87 3.09 -1.55
C ILE A 56 -3.47 1.77 -1.08
N ILE A 57 -4.01 1.75 0.13
CA ILE A 57 -4.84 0.65 0.63
C ILE A 57 -6.28 1.16 0.65
N VAL A 58 -7.10 0.54 -0.16
CA VAL A 58 -8.54 0.81 -0.21
C VAL A 58 -9.22 -0.18 0.73
N LEU A 59 -9.86 0.32 1.77
CA LEU A 59 -10.72 -0.46 2.65
C LEU A 59 -12.14 -0.46 2.11
N LYS A 60 -12.92 -1.51 2.39
CA LYS A 60 -14.35 -1.56 2.03
C LYS A 60 -15.10 -0.46 2.79
N GLU A 61 -14.84 -0.37 4.09
CA GLU A 61 -15.33 0.69 4.97
C GLU A 61 -14.19 1.27 5.80
N MET A 62 -14.29 2.54 6.18
CA MET A 62 -13.26 3.18 7.01
C MET A 62 -13.25 2.57 8.41
N ASP A 63 -12.08 2.15 8.86
CA ASP A 63 -11.89 1.59 10.20
C ASP A 63 -10.57 2.09 10.79
N LEU A 64 -10.67 2.75 11.95
CA LEU A 64 -9.52 3.28 12.66
C LEU A 64 -8.67 2.18 13.31
N ASP A 65 -9.23 0.99 13.56
CA ASP A 65 -8.49 -0.14 14.10
C ASP A 65 -7.39 -0.59 13.12
N PHE A 66 -7.58 -0.33 11.82
CA PHE A 66 -6.55 -0.54 10.81
C PHE A 66 -5.27 0.26 11.08
N LEU A 67 -5.38 1.46 11.66
CA LEU A 67 -4.21 2.26 12.04
C LEU A 67 -3.39 1.56 13.13
N GLY A 68 -4.06 0.87 14.06
CA GLY A 68 -3.41 0.08 15.11
C GLY A 68 -2.58 -1.09 14.54
N ILE A 69 -2.96 -1.60 13.37
CA ILE A 69 -2.27 -2.67 12.66
C ILE A 69 -1.07 -2.13 11.87
N ILE A 70 -1.22 -1.00 11.20
CA ILE A 70 -0.17 -0.42 10.35
C ILE A 70 0.89 0.33 11.16
N ALA A 71 0.51 1.05 12.23
CA ALA A 71 1.42 1.89 13.00
C ALA A 71 2.66 1.14 13.54
N PRO A 72 2.55 -0.08 14.10
CA PRO A 72 3.70 -0.87 14.54
C PRO A 72 4.63 -1.27 13.38
N LEU A 73 4.09 -1.47 12.17
CA LEU A 73 4.87 -1.87 11.00
C LEU A 73 5.75 -0.72 10.48
N GLY A 74 5.29 0.53 10.63
CA GLY A 74 5.99 1.71 10.12
C GLY A 74 7.44 1.83 10.59
N LYS A 75 7.73 1.56 11.86
CA LYS A 75 9.12 1.63 12.39
C LYS A 75 10.06 0.62 11.74
N LYS A 76 9.56 -0.59 11.44
CA LYS A 76 10.36 -1.65 10.82
C LYS A 76 10.57 -1.35 9.33
N PHE A 77 9.48 -1.10 8.61
CA PHE A 77 9.48 -1.07 7.15
C PHE A 77 9.86 0.29 6.54
N SER A 78 9.82 1.38 7.32
CA SER A 78 10.39 2.68 6.88
C SER A 78 11.88 2.60 6.54
N ARG A 79 12.64 1.72 7.22
CA ARG A 79 14.06 1.46 6.91
C ARG A 79 14.24 0.79 5.55
N GLU A 80 13.22 0.09 5.08
CA GLU A 80 13.15 -0.54 3.75
C GLU A 80 12.55 0.40 2.71
N ARG A 81 12.35 1.69 3.05
CA ARG A 81 11.75 2.74 2.21
C ARG A 81 10.29 2.50 1.85
N ILE A 82 9.58 1.70 2.64
CA ILE A 82 8.13 1.53 2.47
C ILE A 82 7.45 2.66 3.22
N ALA A 83 6.82 3.58 2.48
CA ALA A 83 6.06 4.69 3.06
C ALA A 83 4.78 4.17 3.72
N ALA A 84 4.25 4.95 4.67
CA ALA A 84 2.92 4.67 5.21
C ALA A 84 1.88 4.75 4.06
N PRO A 85 1.02 3.74 3.90
CA PRO A 85 0.04 3.73 2.82
C PRO A 85 -0.98 4.87 3.00
N LEU A 86 -1.43 5.43 1.89
CA LEU A 86 -2.65 6.24 1.88
C LEU A 86 -3.85 5.30 2.05
N ILE A 87 -4.72 5.61 3.01
CA ILE A 87 -5.89 4.80 3.32
C ILE A 87 -7.10 5.50 2.73
N MET A 88 -7.87 4.77 1.91
CA MET A 88 -9.05 5.29 1.24
C MET A 88 -10.20 4.28 1.31
N THR A 89 -11.40 4.71 0.92
CA THR A 89 -12.55 3.84 0.67
C THR A 89 -13.11 4.11 -0.72
N PRO A 90 -13.89 3.20 -1.32
CA PRO A 90 -14.58 3.46 -2.58
C PRO A 90 -15.44 4.72 -2.52
N HIS A 91 -16.11 4.96 -1.38
CA HIS A 91 -16.90 6.17 -1.16
C HIS A 91 -16.03 7.44 -1.22
N TYR A 92 -14.90 7.46 -0.52
CA TYR A 92 -13.98 8.60 -0.52
C TYR A 92 -13.42 8.89 -1.92
N ILE A 93 -13.08 7.85 -2.68
CA ILE A 93 -12.60 8.00 -4.06
C ILE A 93 -13.71 8.63 -4.91
N ALA A 94 -14.92 8.07 -4.89
CA ALA A 94 -16.04 8.55 -5.69
C ALA A 94 -16.42 10.00 -5.37
N SER A 95 -16.41 10.39 -4.08
CA SER A 95 -16.74 11.76 -3.66
C SER A 95 -15.61 12.77 -3.94
N SER A 96 -14.42 12.31 -4.31
CA SER A 96 -13.27 13.18 -4.60
C SER A 96 -13.06 13.43 -6.09
N LEU A 97 -13.83 12.77 -6.97
CA LEU A 97 -13.64 12.84 -8.43
C LEU A 97 -13.95 14.22 -9.03
N ASP A 98 -14.74 15.04 -8.33
CA ASP A 98 -15.06 16.41 -8.74
C ASP A 98 -13.91 17.40 -8.51
N ALA A 99 -13.18 17.22 -7.40
CA ALA A 99 -12.00 18.00 -7.06
C ALA A 99 -10.72 17.47 -7.72
N PHE A 100 -10.65 16.15 -7.90
CA PHE A 100 -9.52 15.45 -8.50
C PHE A 100 -10.03 14.60 -9.67
N PRO A 101 -10.01 15.10 -10.91
CA PRO A 101 -10.34 14.27 -12.06
C PRO A 101 -9.19 13.28 -12.29
N ILE A 102 -9.36 12.04 -11.81
CA ILE A 102 -8.41 10.92 -11.93
C ILE A 102 -8.84 10.00 -13.07
#